data_AF-A0A1V5BAM2-F1
#
_entry.id   AF-A0A1V5BAM2-F1
#
_cell.length_a   1.000
_cell.length_b   1.000
_cell.length_c   1.000
_cell.angle_alpha   90.00
_cell.angle_beta   90.00
_cell.angle_gamma   90.00
#
_symmetry.space_group_name_H-M   'P 1'
#
loop_
_entity.id
_entity.type
_entity.pdbx_description
1 polymer ?
#
loop_
_entity_poly.entity_id
_entity_poly.type
_entity_poly.pdbx_seq_one_letter_code
_entity_poly.pdbx_strand_id
1 'polypeptide(L)' 'MPAQTPRDRILWVLSENDGRMEISRLRRLTNIRNVVLYPLLHELAREGRIMIDGDVIAMRKR' A
#
# COMPACT_ATOMS: atom_id res chain seq x y z
N MET A 1 4.70 -11.43 17.97
CA MET A 1 3.90 -10.42 17.26
C MET A 1 3.25 -11.12 16.08
N PRO A 2 1.93 -10.97 15.81
CA PRO A 2 1.33 -11.58 14.64
C PRO A 2 2.14 -11.14 13.41
N ALA A 3 2.53 -12.09 12.56
CA ALA A 3 3.28 -11.78 11.35
C ALA A 3 2.40 -10.87 10.49
N GLN A 4 2.75 -9.58 10.41
CA GLN A 4 2.07 -8.65 9.53
C GLN A 4 2.21 -9.19 8.11
N THR A 5 1.08 -9.47 7.47
CA THR A 5 1.11 -9.87 6.06
C THR A 5 1.67 -8.69 5.23
N PRO A 6 2.21 -8.94 4.04
CA PRO A 6 2.61 -7.85 3.14
C PRO A 6 1.49 -6.82 2.92
N ARG A 7 0.22 -7.24 2.92
CA ARG A 7 -0.95 -6.35 2.86
C ARG A 7 -1.07 -5.46 4.09
N ASP A 8 -1.02 -6.04 5.28
CA ASP A 8 -1.12 -5.29 6.54
C ASP A 8 0.02 -4.28 6.64
N ARG A 9 1.22 -4.66 6.20
CA ARG A 9 2.38 -3.76 6.16
C ARG A 9 2.16 -2.57 5.22
N ILE A 10 1.57 -2.79 4.04
CA ILE A 10 1.24 -1.70 3.10
C ILE A 10 0.25 -0.72 3.74
N LEU A 11 -0.84 -1.24 4.31
CA LEU A 11 -1.88 -0.41 4.93
C LEU A 11 -1.34 0.36 6.15
N TRP A 12 -0.52 -0.29 6.98
CA TRP A 12 0.14 0.34 8.11
C TRP A 12 1.10 1.45 7.67
N VAL A 13 1.97 1.20 6.68
CA VAL A 13 2.87 2.25 6.17
C VAL A 13 2.09 3.43 5.61
N LEU A 14 0.99 3.18 4.90
CA LEU A 14 0.12 4.26 4.42
C LEU A 14 -0.50 5.03 5.59
N SER A 15 -1.03 4.37 6.62
CA SER A 15 -1.64 5.06 7.76
C SER A 15 -0.66 5.92 8.54
N GLU A 16 0.60 5.48 8.68
CA GLU A 16 1.67 6.24 9.35
C GLU A 16 2.22 7.42 8.52
N ASN A 17 1.84 7.54 7.24
CA ASN A 17 2.35 8.56 6.31
C ASN A 17 1.18 9.28 5.62
N ASP A 18 0.31 9.89 6.43
CA ASP A 18 -0.83 10.72 6.00
C ASP A 18 -1.88 10.02 5.11
N GLY A 19 -1.80 8.70 4.99
CA GLY A 19 -2.66 7.91 4.12
C GLY A 19 -2.41 8.11 2.64
N ARG A 20 -1.33 8.77 2.21
CA ARG A 20 -1.05 8.99 0.78
C ARG A 20 0.45 9.10 0.50
N MET A 21 0.94 8.38 -0.49
CA MET A 21 2.34 8.49 -0.95
C MET A 21 2.56 7.92 -2.35
N GLU A 22 3.73 8.19 -2.92
CA GLU A 22 4.18 7.53 -4.15
C GLU A 22 4.45 6.02 -3.96
N ILE A 23 4.19 5.23 -5.00
CA ILE A 23 4.53 3.80 -5.08
C ILE A 23 6.03 3.59 -4.82
N SER A 24 6.86 4.50 -5.36
CA SER A 24 8.32 4.48 -5.21
C SER A 24 8.74 4.55 -3.74
N ARG A 25 8.09 5.42 -2.95
CA ARG A 25 8.30 5.62 -1.52
C ARG A 25 7.72 4.46 -0.71
N LEU A 26 6.51 4.00 -1.03
CA LEU A 26 5.90 2.83 -0.38
C LEU A 26 6.79 1.59 -0.49
N ARG A 27 7.37 1.35 -1.67
CA ARG A 27 8.29 0.25 -1.90
C ARG A 27 9.53 0.31 -0.99
N ARG A 28 10.12 1.50 -0.83
CA ARG A 28 11.29 1.69 0.05
C ARG A 28 10.95 1.41 1.51
N LEU A 29 9.78 1.85 1.98
CA LEU A 29 9.35 1.68 3.37
C LEU A 29 8.91 0.25 3.70
N THR A 30 8.30 -0.44 2.74
CA THR A 30 7.81 -1.82 2.93
C THR A 30 8.87 -2.87 2.61
N ASN A 31 9.90 -2.52 1.82
CA ASN A 31 10.89 -3.44 1.26
C ASN A 31 10.26 -4.62 0.48
N ILE A 32 9.10 -4.40 -0.14
CA ILE A 32 8.40 -5.42 -0.95
C ILE A 32 8.87 -5.32 -2.40
N ARG A 33 9.15 -6.47 -3.02
CA ARG A 33 9.54 -6.54 -4.44
C ARG A 33 8.36 -6.15 -5.35
N ASN A 34 8.63 -5.50 -6.47
CA ASN A 34 7.60 -5.07 -7.45
C ASN A 34 6.63 -6.19 -7.83
N VAL A 35 7.16 -7.38 -8.11
CA VAL A 35 6.37 -8.56 -8.50
C VAL A 35 5.35 -9.00 -7.44
N VAL A 36 5.55 -8.61 -6.18
CA VAL A 36 4.61 -8.84 -5.07
C VAL A 36 3.80 -7.58 -4.79
N LEU A 37 4.43 -6.40 -4.83
CA LEU A 37 3.79 -5.13 -4.50
C LEU A 37 2.63 -4.80 -5.44
N TYR A 38 2.84 -4.86 -6.76
CA TYR A 38 1.82 -4.46 -7.73
C TYR A 38 0.53 -5.31 -7.64
N PRO A 39 0.60 -6.66 -7.59
CA PRO A 39 -0.60 -7.47 -7.35
C PRO A 39 -1.35 -7.07 -6.08
N LEU A 40 -0.64 -6.88 -4.96
CA LEU A 40 -1.27 -6.49 -3.69
C LEU A 40 -1.97 -5.13 -3.78
N LEU A 41 -1.35 -4.15 -4.46
CA LEU A 41 -1.96 -2.84 -4.69
C LEU A 41 -3.24 -2.97 -5.51
N HIS A 42 -3.24 -3.75 -6.58
CA HIS A 42 -4.43 -3.98 -7.40
C HIS A 42 -5.55 -4.66 -6.62
N GLU A 43 -5.23 -5.66 -5.79
CA GLU A 43 -6.23 -6.31 -4.95
C GLU A 43 -6.82 -5.34 -3.90
N LEU A 44 -5.98 -4.57 -3.22
CA LEU A 44 -6.41 -3.57 -2.23
C LEU A 44 -7.27 -2.46 -2.87
N ALA A 45 -6.94 -2.07 -4.10
CA ALA A 45 -7.72 -1.12 -4.88
C ALA A 45 -9.08 -1.70 -5.28
N ARG A 46 -9.11 -2.98 -5.72
CA ARG A 46 -10.34 -3.71 -6.03
C ARG A 46 -11.25 -3.86 -4.82
N GLU A 47 -10.68 -4.03 -3.63
CA GLU A 47 -11.39 -4.05 -2.35
C GLU A 47 -11.83 -2.66 -1.85
N GLY A 48 -11.47 -1.60 -2.57
CA GLY A 48 -11.79 -0.22 -2.21
C GLY A 48 -11.06 0.27 -0.95
N ARG A 49 -9.98 -0.39 -0.53
CA ARG A 49 -9.16 0.01 0.62
C ARG A 49 -8.23 1.17 0.28
N ILE A 50 -7.75 1.19 -0.95
CA ILE A 50 -6.87 2.24 -1.49
C ILE A 50 -7.39 2.70 -2.85
N MET A 51 -6.85 3.82 -3.31
CA MET A 51 -6.96 4.32 -4.68
C MET A 51 -5.55 4.46 -5.25
N ILE A 52 -5.42 4.21 -6.55
CA ILE A 52 -4.19 4.37 -7.31
C ILE A 52 -4.46 5.45 -8.35
N ASP A 53 -3.68 6.54 -8.29
CA ASP A 53 -3.74 7.69 -9.18
C ASP A 53 -2.34 7.92 -9.77
N GLY A 54 -2.11 7.34 -10.95
CA GLY A 54 -0.77 7.23 -11.54
C GLY A 54 0.19 6.53 -10.59
N ASP A 55 1.28 7.22 -10.24
CA ASP A 55 2.30 6.73 -9.31
C ASP A 55 1.98 6.98 -7.83
N VAL A 56 0.81 7.52 -7.52
CA VAL A 56 0.40 7.86 -6.15
C VAL A 56 -0.66 6.87 -5.65
N ILE A 57 -0.46 6.38 -4.42
CA ILE A 57 -1.42 5.56 -3.71
C ILE A 57 -2.01 6.37 -2.56
N ALA A 58 -3.32 6.30 -2.37
CA ALA A 58 -4.01 6.90 -1.24
C ALA A 58 -4.93 5.88 -0.56
N MET A 59 -5.01 5.91 0.76
CA MET A 59 -6.06 5.22 1.51
C MET A 59 -7.41 5.83 1.20
N ARG A 60 -8.41 4.97 1.01
CA ARG A 60 -9.80 5.43 0.93
C ARG A 60 -10.30 5.60 2.36
N LYS A 61 -10.55 6.85 2.78
CA LYS A 61 -11.25 7.10 4.05
C LYS A 61 -12.69 6.60 3.87
N ARG A 62 -13.12 5.72 4.79
CA ARG A 62 -14.54 5.36 4.92
C ARG A 62 -15.34 6.57 5.37
#